data_AF-A0A7Y1SWX8-F1
#
_entry.id   AF-A0A7Y1SWX8-F1
#
_cell.length_a   1.000
_cell.length_b   1.000
_cell.length_c   1.000
_cell.angle_alpha   90.00
_cell.angle_beta   90.00
_cell.angle_gamma   90.00
#
_symmetry.space_group_name_H-M   'P 1'
#
loop_
_entity.id
_entity.type
_entity.pdbx_description
1 polymer ?
#
loop_
_entity_poly.entity_id
_entity_poly.type
_entity_poly.pdbx_seq_one_letter_code
_entity_poly.pdbx_strand_id
1 'polypeptide(L)'
;MNVVLAGEGAIARKHMTALARIDDVDVVSVAGGDENNTADFAAEFDIPHWTLDLDEAFERPGVEAVILTTPTQLHASQAISALEAGLHTLVEIPMADNLADSEALVAAQQESGLVAMVCHTRRFNPSHQWIKNRIAAGQFSIQHFVVQSFFFRRENKNALGQPRTWTDHLLWHHAC
;
A
#
# COMPACT_ATOMS: atom_id res chain seq x y z
N MET A 1 -4.00 9.62 14.90
CA MET A 1 -4.09 8.24 14.45
C MET A 1 -2.69 7.67 14.41
N ASN A 2 -2.43 6.60 15.13
CA ASN A 2 -1.11 5.97 15.11
C ASN A 2 -1.06 4.86 14.06
N VAL A 3 -0.03 4.90 13.22
CA VAL A 3 0.11 4.05 12.03
C VAL A 3 1.40 3.24 12.10
N VAL A 4 1.31 1.98 11.71
CA VAL A 4 2.46 1.12 11.38
C VAL A 4 2.72 1.19 9.88
N LEU A 5 3.98 1.33 9.49
CA LEU A 5 4.41 1.21 8.10
C LEU A 5 5.12 -0.12 7.89
N ALA A 6 4.68 -0.94 6.94
CA ALA A 6 5.40 -2.15 6.55
C ALA A 6 6.15 -1.92 5.24
N GLY A 7 7.46 -2.16 5.25
CA GLY A 7 8.40 -1.92 4.17
C GLY A 7 9.04 -0.53 4.21
N GLU A 8 10.36 -0.48 3.98
CA GLU A 8 11.25 0.68 4.04
C GLU A 8 11.67 1.19 2.64
N GLY A 9 10.90 0.83 1.62
CA GLY A 9 11.23 1.04 0.22
C GLY A 9 10.89 2.43 -0.35
N ALA A 10 11.06 2.58 -1.67
CA ALA A 10 10.78 3.85 -2.36
C ALA A 10 9.30 4.31 -2.25
N ILE A 11 8.35 3.37 -2.09
CA ILE A 11 6.94 3.69 -1.92
C ILE A 11 6.64 4.14 -0.48
N ALA A 12 7.24 3.50 0.52
CA ALA A 12 7.21 3.96 1.91
C ALA A 12 7.62 5.43 2.06
N ARG A 13 8.70 5.84 1.40
CA ARG A 13 9.16 7.26 1.40
C ARG A 13 8.10 8.23 0.86
N LYS A 14 7.34 7.81 -0.16
CA LYS A 14 6.24 8.62 -0.72
C LYS A 14 5.08 8.72 0.26
N HIS A 15 4.75 7.63 0.95
CA HIS A 15 3.77 7.63 2.04
C HIS A 15 4.20 8.57 3.16
N MET A 16 5.45 8.48 3.66
CA MET A 16 5.96 9.40 4.68
C MET A 16 5.84 10.86 4.26
N THR A 17 6.21 11.18 3.02
CA THR A 17 6.08 12.55 2.48
C THR A 17 4.62 13.03 2.41
N ALA A 18 3.67 12.11 2.14
CA ALA A 18 2.25 12.43 2.08
C ALA A 18 1.63 12.55 3.47
N LEU A 19 1.96 11.63 4.38
CA LEU A 19 1.50 11.61 5.77
C LEU A 19 1.95 12.84 6.55
N ALA A 20 3.16 13.34 6.30
CA ALA A 20 3.65 14.60 6.88
C ALA A 20 2.80 15.85 6.52
N ARG A 21 1.80 15.70 5.63
CA ARG A 21 0.84 16.77 5.25
C ARG A 21 -0.56 16.53 5.80
N ILE A 22 -0.74 15.51 6.61
CA ILE A 22 -2.02 15.15 7.22
C ILE A 22 -1.87 15.37 8.72
N ASP A 23 -2.65 16.31 9.25
CA ASP A 23 -2.69 16.54 10.70
C ASP A 23 -3.24 15.30 11.42
N ASP A 24 -2.85 15.11 12.68
CA ASP A 24 -3.32 14.03 13.55
C ASP A 24 -3.01 12.62 13.03
N VAL A 25 -1.92 12.41 12.29
CA VAL A 25 -1.42 11.09 11.90
C VAL A 25 0.07 10.94 12.20
N ASP A 26 0.41 9.94 13.00
CA ASP A 26 1.79 9.65 13.41
C ASP A 26 2.18 8.24 12.98
N VAL A 27 3.32 8.11 12.30
CA VAL A 27 3.92 6.79 12.04
C VAL A 27 4.75 6.41 13.26
N VAL A 28 4.24 5.47 14.04
CA VAL A 28 4.81 5.12 15.35
C VAL A 28 5.74 3.91 15.29
N SER A 29 5.70 3.15 14.20
CA SER A 29 6.58 2.00 13.97
C SER A 29 6.76 1.72 12.49
N VAL A 30 7.96 1.27 12.11
CA VAL A 30 8.23 0.70 10.80
C VAL A 30 8.69 -0.76 10.93
N ALA A 31 8.05 -1.66 10.20
CA ALA A 31 8.44 -3.07 10.08
C ALA A 31 9.07 -3.31 8.71
N GLY A 32 10.37 -3.55 8.65
CA GLY A 32 11.12 -3.67 7.39
C GLY A 32 11.70 -5.06 7.13
N GLY A 33 12.40 -5.21 6.00
CA GLY A 33 12.96 -6.49 5.57
C GLY A 33 14.47 -6.64 5.80
N ASP A 34 15.18 -5.54 6.02
CA ASP A 34 16.62 -5.50 6.28
C ASP A 34 16.94 -4.60 7.47
N GLU A 35 17.71 -5.09 8.43
CA GLU A 35 17.99 -4.39 9.70
C GLU A 35 18.56 -2.99 9.50
N ASN A 36 19.61 -2.86 8.69
CA ASN A 36 20.30 -1.59 8.50
C ASN A 36 19.40 -0.60 7.74
N ASN A 37 18.77 -1.04 6.65
CA ASN A 37 17.89 -0.16 5.88
C ASN A 37 16.67 0.29 6.70
N THR A 38 16.13 -0.60 7.54
CA THR A 38 14.97 -0.29 8.39
C THR A 38 15.35 0.71 9.48
N ALA A 39 16.48 0.49 10.16
CA ALA A 39 16.99 1.42 11.16
C ALA A 39 17.30 2.81 10.57
N ASP A 40 17.95 2.85 9.39
CA ASP A 40 18.25 4.09 8.68
C ASP A 40 16.97 4.82 8.26
N PHE A 41 15.95 4.10 7.77
CA PHE A 41 14.66 4.67 7.41
C PHE A 41 13.95 5.24 8.65
N ALA A 42 13.94 4.51 9.77
CA ALA A 42 13.34 4.98 11.01
C ALA A 42 14.02 6.28 11.50
N ALA A 43 15.35 6.32 11.46
CA ALA A 43 16.12 7.51 11.82
C ALA A 43 15.86 8.70 10.89
N GLU A 44 15.74 8.45 9.57
CA GLU A 44 15.49 9.51 8.59
C GLU A 44 14.13 10.22 8.78
N PHE A 45 13.12 9.47 9.21
CA PHE A 45 11.76 9.99 9.38
C PHE A 45 11.34 10.14 10.85
N ASP A 46 12.29 10.10 11.78
CA ASP A 46 12.06 10.23 13.23
C ASP A 46 11.00 9.25 13.77
N ILE A 47 10.95 8.03 13.24
CA ILE A 47 10.01 6.98 13.66
C ILE A 47 10.54 6.36 14.97
N PRO A 48 9.77 6.38 16.07
CA PRO A 48 10.29 6.05 17.41
C PRO A 48 10.55 4.55 17.63
N HIS A 49 10.09 3.69 16.73
CA HIS A 49 10.24 2.24 16.81
C HIS A 49 10.46 1.64 15.43
N TRP A 50 11.31 0.62 15.35
CA TRP A 50 11.43 -0.21 14.18
C TRP A 50 11.66 -1.67 14.58
N THR A 51 11.25 -2.58 13.70
CA THR A 51 11.41 -4.03 13.89
C THR A 51 11.51 -4.73 12.53
N LEU A 52 11.90 -6.00 12.54
CA LEU A 52 11.82 -6.91 11.41
C LEU A 52 10.62 -7.86 11.50
N ASP A 53 9.86 -7.79 12.59
CA ASP A 53 8.64 -8.55 12.82
C ASP A 53 7.42 -7.63 12.71
N LEU A 54 6.57 -7.86 11.71
CA LEU A 54 5.39 -7.04 11.49
C LEU A 54 4.37 -7.17 12.63
N ASP A 55 4.23 -8.37 13.21
CA ASP A 55 3.22 -8.59 14.24
C ASP A 55 3.62 -7.88 15.55
N GLU A 56 4.92 -7.80 15.87
CA GLU A 56 5.44 -6.97 16.97
C GLU A 56 5.06 -5.48 16.80
N ALA A 57 5.08 -4.97 15.56
CA ALA A 57 4.69 -3.60 15.29
C ALA A 57 3.19 -3.34 15.52
N PHE A 58 2.34 -4.36 15.40
CA PHE A 58 0.90 -4.24 15.68
C PHE A 58 0.60 -4.09 17.17
N GLU A 59 1.43 -4.66 18.04
CA GLU A 59 1.27 -4.61 19.50
C GLU A 59 1.63 -3.24 20.11
N ARG A 60 2.09 -2.28 19.29
CA ARG A 60 2.48 -0.96 19.76
C ARG A 60 1.28 -0.21 20.34
N PRO A 61 1.42 0.44 21.52
CA PRO A 61 0.29 1.07 22.18
C PRO A 61 -0.45 2.09 21.31
N GLY A 62 -1.75 1.87 21.14
CA GLY A 62 -2.65 2.80 20.45
C GLY A 62 -2.49 2.83 18.93
N VAL A 63 -1.84 1.84 18.30
CA VAL A 63 -1.88 1.67 16.84
C VAL A 63 -3.31 1.39 16.39
N GLU A 64 -3.72 2.07 15.31
CA GLU A 64 -5.08 1.99 14.76
C GLU A 64 -5.09 1.51 13.31
N ALA A 65 -3.96 1.64 12.60
CA ALA A 65 -3.87 1.29 11.19
C ALA A 65 -2.47 0.83 10.76
N VAL A 66 -2.40 0.10 9.65
CA VAL A 66 -1.17 -0.26 8.94
C VAL A 66 -1.21 0.20 7.48
N ILE A 67 -0.05 0.64 6.98
CA ILE A 67 0.19 0.87 5.56
C ILE A 67 1.21 -0.17 5.07
N LEU A 68 0.79 -1.05 4.17
CA LEU A 68 1.61 -2.10 3.59
C LEU A 68 2.22 -1.62 2.27
N THR A 69 3.54 -1.46 2.25
CA THR A 69 4.34 -1.09 1.08
C THR A 69 5.40 -2.15 0.73
N THR A 70 5.20 -3.36 1.25
CA THR A 70 6.05 -4.52 1.09
C THR A 70 6.01 -5.08 -0.34
N PRO A 71 6.81 -6.10 -0.68
CA PRO A 71 6.63 -6.82 -1.93
C PRO A 71 5.22 -7.41 -2.03
N THR A 72 4.65 -7.37 -3.24
CA THR A 72 3.27 -7.79 -3.53
C THR A 72 2.91 -9.19 -3.02
N GLN A 73 3.87 -10.12 -3.01
CA GLN A 73 3.67 -11.49 -2.53
C GLN A 73 3.25 -11.56 -1.06
N LEU A 74 3.55 -10.51 -0.28
CA LEU A 74 3.25 -10.44 1.15
C LEU A 74 1.96 -9.67 1.44
N HIS A 75 1.43 -8.92 0.48
CA HIS A 75 0.31 -8.01 0.70
C HIS A 75 -0.93 -8.71 1.28
N ALA A 76 -1.34 -9.84 0.69
CA ALA A 76 -2.55 -10.52 1.11
C ALA A 76 -2.45 -11.06 2.54
N SER A 77 -1.37 -11.80 2.85
CA SER A 77 -1.17 -12.38 4.17
C SER A 77 -0.97 -11.31 5.25
N GLN A 78 -0.19 -10.26 4.98
CA GLN A 78 0.02 -9.17 5.92
C GLN A 78 -1.24 -8.35 6.17
N ALA A 79 -2.06 -8.13 5.14
CA ALA A 79 -3.32 -7.42 5.29
C ALA A 79 -4.33 -8.23 6.09
N ILE A 80 -4.41 -9.55 5.88
CA ILE A 80 -5.26 -10.44 6.67
C ILE A 80 -4.80 -10.43 8.13
N SER A 81 -3.50 -10.61 8.41
CA SER A 81 -2.94 -10.53 9.78
C SER A 81 -3.29 -9.21 10.47
N ALA A 82 -3.12 -8.09 9.76
CA ALA A 82 -3.45 -6.78 10.31
C ALA A 82 -4.95 -6.61 10.64
N LEU A 83 -5.84 -7.12 9.79
CA LEU A 83 -7.29 -7.08 10.02
C LEU A 83 -7.68 -7.99 11.20
N GLU A 84 -7.06 -9.16 11.33
CA GLU A 84 -7.23 -10.07 12.47
C GLU A 84 -6.72 -9.45 13.78
N ALA A 85 -5.65 -8.63 13.70
CA ALA A 85 -5.13 -7.83 14.81
C ALA A 85 -6.00 -6.60 15.16
N GLY A 86 -7.10 -6.36 14.44
CA GLY A 86 -8.01 -5.26 14.72
C GLY A 86 -7.62 -3.92 14.07
N LEU A 87 -6.70 -3.91 13.10
CA LEU A 87 -6.16 -2.70 12.51
C LEU A 87 -6.80 -2.36 11.16
N HIS A 88 -7.04 -1.08 10.92
CA HIS A 88 -7.37 -0.60 9.57
C HIS A 88 -6.19 -0.78 8.62
N THR A 89 -6.44 -1.23 7.40
CA THR A 89 -5.37 -1.64 6.49
C THR A 89 -5.41 -0.88 5.19
N LEU A 90 -4.33 -0.17 4.86
CA LEU A 90 -4.06 0.33 3.51
C LEU A 90 -3.01 -0.57 2.87
N VAL A 91 -3.34 -1.25 1.77
CA VAL A 91 -2.43 -2.13 1.05
C VAL A 91 -2.04 -1.51 -0.29
N GLU A 92 -0.75 -1.48 -0.61
CA GLU A 92 -0.30 -1.03 -1.93
C GLU A 92 -0.80 -1.92 -3.07
N ILE A 93 -0.79 -1.38 -4.27
CA ILE A 93 -1.20 -2.15 -5.45
C ILE A 93 -0.10 -3.14 -5.90
N PRO A 94 -0.49 -4.28 -6.49
CA PRO A 94 -1.82 -4.87 -6.39
C PRO A 94 -2.00 -5.50 -4.99
N MET A 95 -3.25 -5.67 -4.55
CA MET A 95 -3.53 -6.24 -3.22
C MET A 95 -3.08 -7.70 -3.05
N ALA A 96 -2.95 -8.44 -4.15
CA ALA A 96 -2.38 -9.79 -4.21
C ALA A 96 -1.92 -10.11 -5.65
N ASP A 97 -1.15 -11.18 -5.81
CA ASP A 97 -0.68 -11.69 -7.11
C ASP A 97 -1.67 -12.67 -7.79
N ASN A 98 -2.82 -12.96 -7.15
CA ASN A 98 -3.85 -13.84 -7.69
C ASN A 98 -5.25 -13.54 -7.13
N LEU A 99 -6.27 -14.13 -7.77
CA LEU A 99 -7.67 -13.93 -7.39
C LEU A 99 -8.01 -14.57 -6.04
N ALA A 100 -7.53 -15.78 -5.76
CA ALA A 100 -7.90 -16.51 -4.54
C ALA A 100 -7.44 -15.76 -3.27
N ASP A 101 -6.22 -15.23 -3.28
CA ASP A 101 -5.69 -14.41 -2.17
C ASP A 101 -6.44 -13.07 -2.07
N SER A 102 -6.86 -12.51 -3.21
CA SER A 102 -7.68 -11.29 -3.22
C SER A 102 -9.06 -11.54 -2.60
N GLU A 103 -9.69 -12.67 -2.91
CA GLU A 103 -10.97 -13.09 -2.34
C GLU A 103 -10.85 -13.37 -0.84
N ALA A 104 -9.77 -14.00 -0.40
CA ALA A 104 -9.48 -14.23 1.01
C ALA A 104 -9.34 -12.91 1.80
N LEU A 105 -8.63 -11.92 1.23
CA LEU A 105 -8.50 -10.59 1.84
C LEU A 105 -9.85 -9.89 1.95
N VAL A 106 -10.70 -9.99 0.92
CA VAL A 106 -12.05 -9.41 0.95
C VAL A 106 -12.90 -10.08 2.03
N ALA A 107 -12.82 -11.40 2.19
CA ALA A 107 -13.52 -12.11 3.25
C ALA A 107 -13.06 -11.66 4.65
N ALA A 108 -11.75 -11.54 4.89
CA ALA A 108 -11.19 -11.05 6.15
C ALA A 108 -11.61 -9.60 6.45
N GLN A 109 -11.68 -8.73 5.43
CA GLN A 109 -12.21 -7.37 5.55
C GLN A 109 -13.68 -7.39 5.98
N GLN A 110 -14.50 -8.26 5.37
CA GLN A 110 -15.92 -8.37 5.70
C GLN A 110 -16.14 -8.90 7.13
N GLU A 111 -15.34 -9.88 7.57
CA GLU A 111 -15.41 -10.47 8.90
C GLU A 111 -14.96 -9.50 10.00
N SER A 112 -13.85 -8.78 9.78
CA SER A 112 -13.34 -7.80 10.75
C SER A 112 -14.24 -6.56 10.88
N GLY A 113 -14.98 -6.20 9.83
CA GLY A 113 -15.75 -4.95 9.76
C GLY A 113 -14.88 -3.70 9.69
N LEU A 114 -13.56 -3.85 9.53
CA LEU A 114 -12.60 -2.76 9.45
C LEU A 114 -12.49 -2.23 8.02
N VAL A 115 -11.94 -1.03 7.90
CA VAL A 115 -11.51 -0.50 6.60
C VAL A 115 -10.30 -1.28 6.11
N ALA A 116 -10.43 -1.94 4.96
CA ALA A 116 -9.30 -2.40 4.15
C ALA A 116 -9.37 -1.72 2.78
N MET A 117 -8.35 -0.96 2.43
CA MET A 117 -8.30 -0.18 1.21
C MET A 117 -7.06 -0.54 0.39
N VAL A 118 -7.27 -0.73 -0.92
CA VAL A 118 -6.16 -0.85 -1.88
C VAL A 118 -5.76 0.56 -2.35
N CYS A 119 -4.46 0.86 -2.39
CA CYS A 119 -3.88 2.16 -2.71
C CYS A 119 -3.99 2.53 -4.22
N HIS A 120 -5.20 2.50 -4.79
CA HIS A 120 -5.46 2.94 -6.16
C HIS A 120 -5.45 4.47 -6.28
N THR A 121 -4.27 5.08 -6.13
CA THR A 121 -4.05 6.54 -6.12
C THR A 121 -4.68 7.28 -7.30
N ARG A 122 -4.76 6.66 -8.48
CA ARG A 122 -5.41 7.25 -9.67
C ARG A 122 -6.88 7.62 -9.44
N ARG A 123 -7.60 6.93 -8.55
CA ARG A 123 -9.00 7.26 -8.17
C ARG A 123 -9.10 8.62 -7.47
N PHE A 124 -7.99 9.11 -6.93
CA PHE A 124 -7.91 10.39 -6.21
C PHE A 124 -7.32 11.52 -7.05
N ASN A 125 -6.92 11.25 -8.31
CA ASN A 125 -6.44 12.30 -9.19
C ASN A 125 -7.60 13.25 -9.57
N PRO A 126 -7.47 14.59 -9.41
CA PRO A 126 -8.54 15.54 -9.70
C PRO A 126 -9.12 15.40 -11.11
N SER A 127 -8.29 15.11 -12.11
CA SER A 127 -8.73 14.88 -13.49
C SER A 127 -9.65 13.66 -13.63
N HIS A 128 -9.34 12.57 -12.91
CA HIS A 128 -10.12 11.34 -12.96
C HIS A 128 -11.43 11.52 -12.20
N GLN A 129 -11.39 12.16 -11.02
CA GLN A 129 -12.60 12.49 -10.26
C GLN A 129 -13.53 13.42 -11.06
N TRP A 130 -12.98 14.40 -11.76
CA TRP A 130 -13.75 15.31 -12.60
C TRP A 130 -14.51 14.54 -13.69
N ILE A 131 -13.83 13.68 -14.46
CA ILE A 131 -14.48 12.87 -15.51
C ILE A 131 -15.55 11.96 -14.89
N LYS A 132 -15.22 11.24 -13.81
CA LYS A 132 -16.17 10.35 -13.11
C LYS A 132 -17.43 11.10 -12.66
N ASN A 133 -17.29 12.30 -12.12
CA ASN A 133 -18.42 13.10 -11.64
C ASN A 133 -19.31 13.58 -12.78
N ARG A 134 -18.75 13.93 -13.95
CA ARG A 134 -19.52 14.31 -15.13
C ARG A 134 -20.31 13.14 -15.72
N ILE A 135 -19.72 11.95 -15.71
CA ILE A 135 -20.41 10.71 -16.11
C ILE A 135 -21.54 10.40 -15.13
N ALA A 136 -21.27 10.44 -13.83
CA ALA A 136 -22.29 10.17 -12.80
C ALA A 136 -23.45 11.17 -12.82
N ALA A 137 -23.18 12.43 -13.19
CA ALA A 137 -24.20 13.46 -13.36
C ALA A 137 -25.00 13.36 -14.68
N GLY A 138 -24.74 12.34 -15.52
CA GLY A 138 -25.40 12.16 -16.81
C GLY A 138 -24.99 13.19 -17.88
N GLN A 139 -23.96 14.01 -17.62
CA GLN A 139 -23.50 15.05 -18.55
C GLN A 139 -22.67 14.45 -19.68
N PHE A 140 -21.95 13.36 -19.39
CA PHE A 140 -21.20 12.58 -20.37
C PHE A 140 -21.71 11.15 -20.40
N SER A 141 -21.79 10.57 -21.59
CA SER A 141 -22.06 9.15 -21.79
C SER A 141 -20.81 8.47 -22.32
N ILE A 142 -20.41 7.36 -21.68
CA ILE A 142 -19.29 6.56 -22.16
C ILE A 142 -19.73 5.83 -23.42
N GLN A 143 -19.13 6.18 -24.57
CA GLN A 143 -19.36 5.48 -25.83
C GLN A 143 -18.35 4.33 -26.02
N HIS A 144 -17.07 4.63 -25.76
CA HIS A 144 -15.97 3.68 -25.88
C HIS A 144 -14.83 4.09 -24.95
N PHE A 145 -14.13 3.11 -24.37
CA PHE A 145 -12.97 3.33 -23.52
C PHE A 145 -11.85 2.39 -23.98
N VAL A 146 -10.73 2.98 -24.44
CA VAL A 146 -9.54 2.24 -24.88
C VAL A 146 -8.41 2.59 -23.93
N VAL A 147 -7.87 1.57 -23.26
CA VAL A 147 -6.65 1.69 -22.47
C VAL A 147 -5.60 0.78 -23.05
N GLN A 148 -4.45 1.34 -23.38
CA GLN A 148 -3.29 0.58 -23.82
C GLN A 148 -2.10 1.01 -22.98
N SER A 149 -1.48 0.03 -22.32
CA SER A 149 -0.25 0.23 -21.56
C SER A 149 0.85 -0.63 -22.18
N PHE A 150 1.93 0.00 -22.62
CA PHE A 150 3.07 -0.68 -23.24
C PHE A 150 4.27 -0.61 -22.29
N PHE A 151 4.78 -1.78 -21.89
CA PHE A 151 5.96 -1.88 -21.03
C PHE A 151 7.12 -2.52 -21.81
N PHE A 152 8.20 -1.78 -22.00
CA PHE A 152 9.47 -2.31 -22.51
C PHE A 152 10.48 -2.33 -21.37
N ARG A 153 10.32 -3.24 -20.41
CA ARG A 153 11.25 -3.38 -19.28
C ARG A 153 12.16 -4.59 -19.49
N ARG A 154 13.47 -4.36 -19.60
CA ARG A 154 14.49 -5.41 -19.76
C ARG A 154 15.25 -5.75 -18.46
N GLU A 155 15.14 -4.89 -17.43
CA GLU A 155 15.89 -5.02 -16.18
C GLU A 155 14.98 -4.82 -14.95
N ASN A 156 15.20 -5.63 -13.91
CA ASN A 156 14.41 -5.61 -12.67
C ASN A 156 14.92 -4.56 -11.66
N LYS A 157 14.67 -3.27 -11.94
CA LYS A 157 15.09 -2.13 -11.10
C LYS A 157 13.92 -1.39 -10.45
N ASN A 158 14.11 -0.87 -9.23
CA ASN A 158 13.16 -0.02 -8.52
C ASN A 158 13.15 1.43 -9.07
N ALA A 159 12.29 2.28 -8.51
CA ALA A 159 12.17 3.68 -8.94
C ALA A 159 13.44 4.52 -8.69
N LEU A 160 14.37 4.02 -7.89
CA LEU A 160 15.67 4.62 -7.58
C LEU A 160 16.81 4.03 -8.45
N GLY A 161 16.50 3.14 -9.39
CA GLY A 161 17.49 2.51 -10.27
C GLY A 161 18.24 1.31 -9.65
N GLN A 162 17.88 0.88 -8.45
CA GLN A 162 18.53 -0.24 -7.75
C GLN A 162 17.85 -1.59 -8.10
N PRO A 163 18.56 -2.73 -8.04
CA PRO A 163 17.94 -4.05 -8.20
C PRO A 163 16.81 -4.30 -7.20
N ARG A 164 15.70 -4.90 -7.63
CA ARG A 164 14.64 -5.37 -6.72
C ARG A 164 14.96 -6.79 -6.23
N THR A 165 14.59 -7.09 -4.99
CA THR A 165 14.65 -8.44 -4.40
C THR A 165 13.47 -9.33 -4.83
N TRP A 166 12.51 -8.79 -5.56
CA TRP A 166 11.29 -9.46 -6.01
C TRP A 166 10.98 -9.13 -7.48
N THR A 167 10.19 -9.98 -8.14
CA THR A 167 9.86 -9.84 -9.58
C THR A 167 8.52 -9.14 -9.76
N ASP A 168 8.51 -8.08 -10.57
CA ASP A 168 7.33 -7.30 -10.89
C ASP A 168 6.35 -8.11 -11.78
N HIS A 169 5.18 -8.48 -11.24
CA HIS A 169 4.16 -9.18 -12.01
C HIS A 169 3.39 -8.20 -12.90
N LEU A 170 3.95 -7.89 -14.09
CA LEU A 170 3.51 -6.80 -14.97
C LEU A 170 1.98 -6.75 -15.20
N LEU A 171 1.35 -7.90 -15.38
CA LEU A 171 -0.10 -7.99 -15.56
C LEU A 171 -0.86 -7.45 -14.34
N TRP A 172 -0.50 -7.87 -13.14
CA TRP A 172 -1.24 -7.53 -11.91
C TRP A 172 -0.85 -6.16 -11.38
N HIS A 173 0.42 -5.80 -11.45
CA HIS A 173 0.91 -4.57 -10.82
C HIS A 173 0.66 -3.32 -11.66
N HIS A 174 0.55 -3.44 -12.98
CA HIS A 174 0.37 -2.27 -13.87
C HIS A 174 -0.92 -2.27 -14.69
N ALA A 175 -1.61 -3.42 -14.82
CA ALA A 175 -2.87 -3.47 -15.58
C ALA A 175 -4.13 -3.41 -14.70
N CYS A 176 -4.01 -3.56 -13.37
CA CYS A 176 -5.11 -3.49 -12.41
C CYS A 176 -5.28 -2.09 -11.77
#